data_AF-A0A2M8Q6D8-F1
#
_entry.id   AF-A0A2M8Q6D8-F1
#
_cell.length_a   1.000
_cell.length_b   1.000
_cell.length_c   1.000
_cell.angle_alpha   90.00
_cell.angle_beta   90.00
_cell.angle_gamma   90.00
#
_symmetry.space_group_name_H-M   'P 1'
#
loop_
_entity.id
_entity.type
_entity.pdbx_description
1 polymer ?
#
loop_
_entity_poly.entity_id
_entity_poly.type
_entity_poly.pdbx_seq_one_letter_code
_entity_poly.pdbx_strand_id
1 'polypeptide(L)'
;TRLRTEDMLPICPKLDQVGYWSLEAWGGATFDACVRFLKEDPWERLRKLRRALPNTRINMLLRGQNLLGYRHYADDVVREFVRKAADNGVDVFRVFDAMNDTRNLRVSF
;
A
#
# COMPACT_ATOMS: atom_id res chain seq x y z
N THR A 1 -2.16 -6.75 12.14
CA THR A 1 -2.99 -5.87 11.29
C THR A 1 -4.47 -6.17 11.51
N ARG A 2 -5.14 -5.48 12.46
CA ARG A 2 -6.58 -5.65 12.75
C ARG A 2 -7.38 -4.35 12.81
N LEU A 3 -6.71 -3.19 12.67
CA LEU A 3 -7.36 -1.89 12.60
C LEU A 3 -8.24 -1.83 11.33
N ARG A 4 -9.52 -1.50 11.50
CA ARG A 4 -10.51 -1.44 10.43
C ARG A 4 -10.49 -0.11 9.72
N THR A 5 -11.02 -0.07 8.50
CA THR A 5 -11.10 1.19 7.75
C THR A 5 -12.01 2.20 8.46
N GLU A 6 -13.13 1.73 9.06
CA GLU A 6 -14.08 2.59 9.78
C GLU A 6 -13.46 3.34 10.97
N ASP A 7 -12.49 2.72 11.64
CA ASP A 7 -11.78 3.33 12.77
C ASP A 7 -10.70 4.32 12.33
N MET A 8 -10.17 4.16 11.11
CA MET A 8 -9.13 5.03 10.54
C MET A 8 -9.72 6.35 10.03
N LEU A 9 -10.85 6.30 9.32
CA LEU A 9 -11.37 7.46 8.58
C LEU A 9 -11.68 8.70 9.45
N PRO A 10 -12.21 8.58 10.69
CA PRO A 10 -12.51 9.75 11.52
C PRO A 10 -11.30 10.60 11.89
N ILE A 11 -10.10 10.00 11.95
CA ILE A 11 -8.86 10.72 12.30
C ILE A 11 -8.11 11.28 11.08
N CYS A 12 -8.39 10.77 9.87
CA CYS A 12 -7.70 11.17 8.65
C CYS A 12 -7.65 12.69 8.42
N PRO A 13 -8.74 13.48 8.56
CA PRO A 13 -8.67 14.93 8.33
C PRO A 13 -7.68 15.66 9.24
N LYS A 14 -7.52 15.18 10.48
CA LYS A 14 -6.53 15.75 11.42
C LYS A 14 -5.11 15.36 11.01
N LEU A 15 -4.90 14.09 10.66
CA LEU A 15 -3.58 13.62 10.17
C LEU A 15 -3.14 14.37 8.93
N ASP A 16 -4.07 14.69 8.02
CA ASP A 16 -3.79 15.40 6.78
C ASP A 16 -3.31 16.84 6.98
N GLN A 17 -3.58 17.44 8.15
CA GLN A 17 -3.18 18.81 8.50
C GLN A 17 -1.86 18.89 9.27
N VAL A 18 -1.29 17.74 9.71
CA VAL A 18 -0.07 17.73 10.53
C VAL A 18 1.17 18.18 9.73
N GLY A 19 1.18 17.95 8.41
CA GLY A 19 2.33 18.27 7.56
C GLY A 19 3.37 17.14 7.47
N TYR A 20 2.95 15.88 7.60
CA TYR A 20 3.84 14.75 7.34
C TYR A 20 4.32 14.71 5.89
N TRP A 21 5.56 14.27 5.67
CA TRP A 21 6.06 14.06 4.30
C TRP A 21 5.26 12.98 3.56
N SER A 22 4.90 11.91 4.26
CA SER A 22 3.97 10.86 3.82
C SER A 22 3.40 10.09 5.02
N LEU A 23 2.26 9.41 4.81
CA LEU A 23 1.64 8.49 5.76
C LEU A 23 1.70 7.05 5.23
N GLU A 24 2.28 6.14 6.02
CA GLU A 24 2.32 4.71 5.69
C GLU A 24 0.99 4.08 6.03
N ALA A 25 0.16 3.84 5.01
CA ALA A 25 -1.23 3.42 5.19
C ALA A 25 -1.63 2.23 4.32
N TRP A 26 -0.72 1.65 3.54
CA TRP A 26 -1.02 0.51 2.66
C TRP A 26 0.18 -0.42 2.47
N GLY A 27 -0.05 -1.60 1.90
CA GLY A 27 0.98 -2.61 1.69
C GLY A 27 1.28 -3.49 2.91
N GLY A 28 2.43 -4.18 2.88
CA GLY A 28 2.78 -5.19 3.88
C GLY A 28 1.65 -6.20 4.14
N ALA A 29 1.41 -6.51 5.41
CA ALA A 29 0.35 -7.44 5.83
C ALA A 29 -1.06 -6.81 5.92
N THR A 30 -1.23 -5.55 5.51
CA THR A 30 -2.57 -4.91 5.53
C THR A 30 -3.46 -5.48 4.44
N PHE A 31 -2.91 -5.80 3.27
CA PHE A 31 -3.65 -6.36 2.14
C PHE A 31 -4.24 -7.73 2.47
N ASP A 32 -3.40 -8.67 2.95
CA ASP A 32 -3.87 -9.98 3.45
C ASP A 32 -4.88 -9.79 4.58
N ALA A 33 -4.62 -8.87 5.52
CA ALA A 33 -5.52 -8.69 6.64
C ALA A 33 -6.92 -8.17 6.28
N CYS A 34 -7.01 -7.28 5.29
CA CYS A 34 -8.28 -6.80 4.74
C CYS A 34 -9.13 -7.99 4.28
N VAL A 35 -8.56 -8.82 3.40
CA VAL A 35 -9.28 -9.93 2.77
C VAL A 35 -9.55 -11.06 3.78
N ARG A 36 -8.54 -11.46 4.55
CA ARG A 36 -8.57 -12.67 5.36
C ARG A 36 -9.34 -12.52 6.68
N PHE A 37 -9.25 -11.36 7.33
CA PHE A 37 -9.76 -11.20 8.70
C PHE A 37 -10.80 -10.11 8.84
N LEU A 38 -10.68 -9.02 8.09
CA LEU A 38 -11.57 -7.87 8.22
C LEU A 38 -12.75 -7.94 7.24
N LYS A 39 -12.70 -8.83 6.25
CA LYS A 39 -13.68 -8.94 5.16
C LYS A 39 -13.86 -7.61 4.42
N GLU A 40 -12.76 -6.90 4.24
CA GLU A 40 -12.70 -5.61 3.54
C GLU A 40 -11.96 -5.77 2.20
N ASP A 41 -12.35 -4.99 1.20
CA ASP A 41 -11.58 -4.85 -0.03
C ASP A 41 -10.39 -3.89 0.21
N PRO A 42 -9.13 -4.35 0.10
CA PRO A 42 -7.95 -3.51 0.29
C PRO A 42 -7.86 -2.34 -0.70
N TRP A 43 -8.43 -2.47 -1.91
CA TRP A 43 -8.47 -1.40 -2.91
C TRP A 43 -9.53 -0.35 -2.57
N GLU A 44 -10.66 -0.77 -2.01
CA GLU A 44 -11.65 0.18 -1.51
C GLU A 44 -11.12 0.95 -0.29
N ARG A 45 -10.40 0.28 0.62
CA ARG A 45 -9.68 0.93 1.71
C ARG A 45 -8.73 2.01 1.20
N LEU A 46 -7.89 1.70 0.22
CA LEU A 46 -6.95 2.67 -0.36
C LEU A 46 -7.68 3.88 -0.95
N ARG A 47 -8.75 3.67 -1.73
CA ARG A 47 -9.54 4.76 -2.30
C ARG A 47 -10.21 5.64 -1.23
N LYS A 48 -10.72 5.04 -0.15
CA LYS A 48 -11.30 5.79 0.99
C LYS A 48 -10.23 6.61 1.70
N LEU A 49 -9.06 6.04 1.95
CA LEU A 49 -7.92 6.75 2.55
C LEU A 49 -7.44 7.90 1.67
N ARG A 50 -7.28 7.68 0.35
CA ARG A 50 -6.89 8.72 -0.61
C ARG A 50 -7.85 9.92 -0.60
N ARG A 51 -9.16 9.66 -0.51
CA ARG A 51 -10.19 10.70 -0.40
C ARG A 51 -10.12 11.44 0.94
N ALA A 52 -9.81 10.75 2.02
CA ALA A 52 -9.75 11.32 3.36
C ALA A 52 -8.41 12.02 3.68
N LEU A 53 -7.36 11.76 2.89
CA LEU A 53 -6.03 12.34 2.98
C LEU A 53 -5.66 13.04 1.66
N PRO A 54 -6.36 14.09 1.22
CA PRO A 54 -6.09 14.71 -0.08
C PRO A 54 -4.73 15.43 -0.18
N ASN A 55 -4.17 15.91 0.93
CA ASN A 55 -2.95 16.73 0.91
C ASN A 55 -1.68 15.93 1.22
N THR A 56 -1.81 14.83 1.96
CA THR A 56 -0.69 14.01 2.40
C THR A 56 -0.40 12.88 1.42
N ARG A 57 0.88 12.59 1.20
CA ARG A 57 1.30 11.47 0.36
C ARG A 57 1.00 10.15 1.07
N ILE A 58 0.33 9.21 0.40
CA ILE A 58 0.16 7.85 0.90
C ILE A 58 1.37 7.04 0.45
N ASN A 59 2.09 6.47 1.42
CA ASN A 59 3.18 5.53 1.15
C ASN A 59 2.76 4.09 1.44
N MET A 60 3.41 3.15 0.75
CA MET A 60 3.23 1.71 0.96
C MET A 60 4.54 0.96 1.05
N LEU A 61 4.52 -0.16 1.77
CA LEU A 61 5.61 -1.15 1.77
C LEU A 61 5.33 -2.27 0.75
N LEU A 62 6.24 -2.47 -0.20
CA LEU A 62 6.15 -3.44 -1.30
C LEU A 62 7.36 -4.39 -1.30
N ARG A 63 7.13 -5.70 -1.32
CA ARG A 63 8.22 -6.70 -1.29
C ARG A 63 8.67 -7.10 -2.70
N GLY A 64 9.20 -6.15 -3.47
CA GLY A 64 9.79 -6.38 -4.80
C GLY A 64 8.97 -7.33 -5.69
N GLN A 65 9.64 -8.31 -6.28
CA GLN A 65 9.05 -9.34 -7.13
C GLN A 65 7.98 -10.22 -6.43
N ASN A 66 7.93 -10.22 -5.09
CA ASN A 66 6.89 -10.93 -4.33
C ASN A 66 5.64 -10.09 -4.10
N LEU A 67 5.67 -8.79 -4.38
CA LEU A 67 4.58 -7.85 -4.15
C LEU A 67 4.10 -7.90 -2.68
N LEU A 68 2.82 -8.24 -2.49
CA LEU A 68 2.19 -8.50 -1.19
C LEU A 68 1.79 -9.99 -1.07
N GLY A 69 2.31 -10.84 -1.96
CA GLY A 69 1.99 -12.26 -2.04
C GLY A 69 3.06 -13.16 -1.43
N TYR A 70 2.89 -14.46 -1.68
CA TYR A 70 3.62 -15.52 -1.00
C TYR A 70 4.81 -16.07 -1.81
N ARG A 71 4.97 -15.68 -3.08
CA ARG A 71 6.02 -16.16 -3.99
C ARG A 71 6.45 -15.06 -4.96
N HIS A 72 7.46 -15.32 -5.78
CA HIS A 72 7.79 -14.44 -6.91
C HIS A 72 6.69 -14.51 -7.97
N TYR A 73 6.35 -13.35 -8.54
CA TYR A 73 5.43 -13.21 -9.66
C TYR A 73 6.18 -12.84 -10.93
N ALA A 74 5.54 -13.07 -12.08
CA ALA A 74 6.07 -12.63 -13.36
C ALA A 74 6.02 -11.09 -13.46
N ASP A 75 6.90 -10.53 -14.30
CA ASP A 75 7.10 -9.07 -14.37
C ASP A 75 5.85 -8.30 -14.78
N ASP A 76 5.00 -8.89 -15.63
CA ASP A 76 3.73 -8.33 -16.05
C ASP A 76 2.77 -8.13 -14.87
N VAL A 77 2.70 -9.10 -13.95
CA VAL A 77 1.91 -9.00 -12.72
C VAL A 77 2.48 -7.91 -11.80
N VAL A 78 3.80 -7.80 -11.70
CA VAL A 78 4.46 -6.76 -10.88
C VAL A 78 4.13 -5.37 -11.41
N ARG A 79 4.32 -5.14 -12.71
CA ARG A 79 4.02 -3.85 -13.35
C ARG A 79 2.54 -3.49 -13.22
N GLU A 80 1.64 -4.44 -13.44
CA GLU A 80 0.21 -4.17 -13.34
C GLU A 80 -0.21 -3.86 -11.90
N PHE A 81 0.35 -4.54 -10.90
CA PHE A 81 0.09 -4.23 -9.50
C PHE A 81 0.54 -2.81 -9.13
N VAL A 82 1.78 -2.43 -9.49
CA VAL A 82 2.32 -1.08 -9.23
C VAL A 82 1.45 -0.02 -9.91
N ARG A 83 1.10 -0.24 -11.18
CA ARG A 83 0.22 0.66 -11.94
C ARG A 83 -1.12 0.85 -11.23
N LYS A 84 -1.78 -0.25 -10.83
CA LYS A 84 -3.07 -0.17 -10.13
C LYS A 84 -2.95 0.48 -8.75
N ALA A 85 -1.86 0.25 -8.02
CA ALA A 85 -1.62 0.91 -6.74
C ALA A 85 -1.48 2.42 -6.90
N ALA A 86 -0.73 2.87 -7.91
CA ALA A 86 -0.59 4.29 -8.25
C ALA A 86 -1.94 4.90 -8.69
N ASP A 87 -2.65 4.24 -9.61
CA ASP A 87 -3.97 4.68 -10.12
C ASP A 87 -5.00 4.88 -8.98
N ASN A 88 -4.89 4.11 -7.89
CA ASN A 88 -5.81 4.18 -6.75
C ASN A 88 -5.34 5.12 -5.62
N GLY A 89 -4.13 5.70 -5.71
CA GLY A 89 -3.68 6.78 -4.85
C GLY A 89 -2.47 6.50 -3.95
N VAL A 90 -1.68 5.46 -4.22
CA VAL A 90 -0.33 5.34 -3.63
C VAL A 90 0.61 6.30 -4.33
N ASP A 91 1.28 7.17 -3.56
CA ASP A 91 2.24 8.14 -4.10
C ASP A 91 3.69 7.68 -3.94
N VAL A 92 3.98 6.92 -2.89
CA VAL A 92 5.35 6.53 -2.52
C VAL A 92 5.44 5.01 -2.33
N PHE A 93 6.27 4.37 -3.15
CA PHE A 93 6.54 2.94 -3.07
C PHE A 93 7.86 2.69 -2.34
N ARG A 94 7.79 2.15 -1.12
CA ARG A 94 8.96 1.65 -0.40
C ARG A 94 9.17 0.19 -0.78
N VAL A 95 10.04 -0.04 -1.77
CA VAL A 95 10.33 -1.38 -2.29
C VAL A 95 11.51 -2.00 -1.52
N PHE A 96 11.36 -3.25 -1.07
CA PHE A 96 12.44 -3.99 -0.40
C PHE A 96 12.47 -5.47 -0.82
N ASP A 97 13.60 -6.11 -0.56
CA ASP A 97 13.80 -7.55 -0.69
C ASP A 97 14.32 -8.10 0.65
N ALA A 98 13.84 -9.27 1.07
CA ALA A 98 14.18 -9.82 2.38
C ALA A 98 15.67 -10.22 2.51
N MET A 99 16.34 -10.48 1.39
CA MET A 99 17.75 -10.88 1.32
C MET A 99 18.64 -9.76 0.79
N ASN A 100 18.11 -8.53 0.63
CA ASN A 100 18.76 -7.39 0.00
C ASN A 100 19.27 -7.68 -1.43
N ASP A 101 18.63 -8.59 -2.16
CA ASP A 101 18.95 -8.83 -3.56
C ASP A 101 18.31 -7.76 -4.44
N THR A 102 19.13 -6.82 -4.91
CA THR A 102 18.69 -5.69 -5.75
C THR A 102 18.05 -6.12 -7.07
N ARG A 103 18.31 -7.34 -7.55
CA ARG A 103 17.67 -7.87 -8.78
C ARG A 103 16.15 -7.99 -8.61
N ASN A 104 15.69 -8.35 -7.41
CA ASN A 104 14.27 -8.50 -7.09
C ASN A 104 13.52 -7.17 -6.98
N LEU A 105 14.24 -6.05 -7.01
CA LEU A 105 13.65 -4.71 -6.94
C LEU A 105 13.43 -4.09 -8.32
N ARG A 106 14.20 -4.53 -9.33
CA ARG A 106 14.33 -3.87 -10.64
C ARG A 106 13.02 -3.63 -11.37
N VAL A 107 12.08 -4.57 -11.25
CA VAL A 107 10.80 -4.54 -11.98
C VAL A 107 9.77 -3.65 -11.27
N SER A 108 9.97 -3.38 -9.98
CA SER A 108 9.06 -2.55 -9.17
C SER A 108 9.38 -1.06 -9.22
N PHE A 109 10.47 -0.66 -9.90
CA PHE A 109 10.83 0.74 -10.16
C PHE A 109 10.16 1.29 -11.41
#